data_AF-A0A918CXB7-F1
#
_entry.id   AF-A0A918CXB7-F1
#
_cell.length_a   1.000
_cell.length_b   1.000
_cell.length_c   1.000
_cell.angle_alpha   90.00
_cell.angle_beta   90.00
_cell.angle_gamma   90.00
#
_symmetry.space_group_name_H-M   'P 1'
#
loop_
_entity.id
_entity.type
_entity.pdbx_description
1 polymer ?
#
loop_
_entity_poly.entity_id
_entity_poly.type
_entity_poly.pdbx_seq_one_letter_code
_entity_poly.pdbx_strand_id
1 'polypeptide(L)'
;MRLSQRRADTLNRRVRFLHRRRKDRSTLPCLETGGTQVYAYWERGAGLVVSVHLDTGEVPSDLISRYGTIAVRITVNGHDVFVAD
;
A
#
# COMPACT_ATOMS: atom_id res chain seq x y z
N MET A 1 15.73 1.31 7.92
CA MET A 1 16.12 2.69 7.56
C MET A 1 14.94 3.60 7.92
N ARG A 2 15.14 4.82 8.44
CA ARG A 2 14.02 5.72 8.75
C ARG A 2 13.70 6.59 7.54
N LEU A 3 12.46 6.51 7.05
CA LEU A 3 11.94 7.34 5.98
C LEU A 3 11.93 8.82 6.42
N SER A 4 12.53 9.72 5.64
CA SER A 4 12.52 11.15 5.95
C SER A 4 11.18 11.79 5.58
N GLN A 5 10.77 12.84 6.31
CA GLN A 5 9.51 13.55 6.04
C GLN A 5 9.42 14.05 4.59
N ARG A 6 10.49 14.69 4.09
CA ARG A 6 10.54 15.19 2.70
C ARG A 6 10.32 14.09 1.66
N ARG A 7 10.85 12.89 1.92
CA ARG A 7 10.66 11.72 1.04
C ARG A 7 9.22 11.22 1.14
N ALA A 8 8.67 11.10 2.34
CA ALA A 8 7.26 10.76 2.55
C ALA A 8 6.33 11.72 1.80
N ASP A 9 6.53 13.03 1.91
CA ASP A 9 5.74 14.04 1.21
C ASP A 9 5.84 13.92 -0.31
N THR A 10 6.99 13.49 -0.83
CA THR A 10 7.19 13.28 -2.27
C THR A 10 6.46 12.04 -2.75
N LEU A 11 6.49 10.94 -2.00
CA LEU A 11 5.77 9.71 -2.31
C LEU A 11 4.26 9.92 -2.25
N ASN A 12 3.78 10.59 -1.18
CA ASN A 12 2.37 10.92 -1.01
C ASN A 12 1.82 11.79 -2.14
N ARG A 13 2.60 12.76 -2.63
CA ARG A 13 2.21 13.59 -3.78
C ARG A 13 2.12 12.83 -5.11
N ARG A 14 2.74 11.65 -5.19
CA ARG A 14 2.74 10.79 -6.38
C ARG A 14 1.70 9.67 -6.29
N VAL A 15 0.88 9.65 -5.25
CA VAL A 15 -0.13 8.61 -5.07
C VAL A 15 -1.07 8.54 -6.27
N ARG A 16 -1.40 7.33 -6.70
CA ARG A 16 -2.34 7.09 -7.81
C ARG A 16 -3.53 6.29 -7.31
N PHE A 17 -4.72 6.75 -7.68
CA PHE A 17 -5.95 5.99 -7.51
C PHE A 17 -6.19 5.19 -8.80
N LEU A 18 -5.86 3.90 -8.75
CA LEU A 18 -6.13 2.97 -9.83
C LEU A 18 -7.58 2.51 -9.67
N HIS A 19 -8.47 3.18 -10.41
CA HIS A 19 -9.89 2.88 -10.39
C HIS A 19 -10.16 1.55 -11.12
N ARG A 20 -11.22 0.88 -10.66
CA ARG A 20 -11.79 -0.28 -11.34
C ARG A 20 -12.06 0.05 -12.80
N ARG A 21 -11.38 -0.66 -13.71
CA ARG A 21 -11.61 -0.47 -15.15
C ARG A 21 -13.06 -0.86 -15.46
N ARG A 22 -13.84 0.05 -16.06
CA ARG A 22 -15.28 -0.21 -16.34
C ARG A 22 -15.55 -1.49 -17.13
N LYS A 23 -14.60 -1.91 -17.98
CA LYS A 23 -14.69 -3.13 -18.81
C LYS A 23 -14.28 -4.41 -18.09
N ASP A 24 -13.56 -4.31 -16.98
CA ASP A 24 -13.13 -5.44 -16.17
C ASP A 24 -13.67 -5.30 -14.75
N ARG A 25 -14.76 -6.01 -14.47
CA ARG A 25 -15.44 -5.94 -13.18
C ARG A 25 -14.67 -6.65 -12.07
N SER A 26 -13.61 -7.40 -12.39
CA SER A 26 -12.77 -8.10 -11.42
C SER A 26 -11.69 -7.19 -10.82
N THR A 27 -11.39 -6.05 -11.44
CA THR A 27 -10.37 -5.13 -10.92
C THR A 27 -10.85 -4.47 -9.62
N LEU A 28 -10.15 -4.76 -8.53
CA LEU A 28 -10.37 -4.15 -7.23
C LEU A 28 -9.86 -2.70 -7.21
N PRO A 29 -10.47 -1.79 -6.42
CA PRO A 29 -9.94 -0.45 -6.25
C PRO A 29 -8.56 -0.52 -5.60
N CYS A 30 -7.60 0.24 -6.13
CA CYS A 30 -6.22 0.22 -5.68
C CYS A 30 -5.69 1.64 -5.47
N LEU A 31 -4.98 1.82 -4.36
CA LEU A 31 -4.14 2.97 -4.11
C LEU A 31 -2.69 2.55 -4.29
N GLU A 32 -1.99 3.20 -5.20
CA GLU A 32 -0.56 2.97 -5.45
C GLU A 32 0.26 4.15 -4.90
N THR A 33 1.23 3.85 -4.03
CA THR A 33 2.15 4.84 -3.45
C THR A 33 3.56 4.27 -3.41
N GLY A 34 4.52 4.92 -4.08
CA GLY A 34 5.91 4.47 -4.09
C GLY A 34 6.10 3.00 -4.49
N GLY A 35 5.36 2.53 -5.49
CA GLY A 35 5.36 1.14 -5.95
C GLY A 35 4.62 0.15 -5.03
N THR A 36 4.16 0.57 -3.85
CA THR A 36 3.29 -0.26 -3.00
C THR A 36 1.84 -0.09 -3.45
N GLN A 37 1.14 -1.19 -3.65
CA GLN A 37 -0.28 -1.20 -4.00
C GLN A 37 -1.11 -1.69 -2.82
N VAL A 38 -2.15 -0.92 -2.47
CA VAL A 38 -3.10 -1.25 -1.40
C VAL A 38 -4.48 -1.38 -2.01
N TYR A 39 -5.06 -2.57 -1.86
CA TYR A 39 -6.41 -2.89 -2.29
C TYR A 39 -7.33 -2.90 -1.08
N ALA A 40 -8.51 -2.28 -1.19
CA ALA A 40 -9.51 -2.27 -0.13
C ALA A 40 -10.89 -2.64 -0.70
N TYR A 41 -11.46 -3.76 -0.27
CA TYR A 41 -12.69 -4.28 -0.87
C TYR A 41 -13.53 -5.07 0.13
N TRP A 42 -14.82 -5.23 -0.17
CA TRP A 42 -15.72 -6.05 0.62
C TRP A 42 -15.76 -7.47 0.09
N GLU A 43 -15.44 -8.43 0.95
CA GLU A 43 -15.55 -9.86 0.67
C GLU A 43 -16.76 -10.44 1.41
N ARG A 44 -17.64 -11.11 0.65
CA ARG A 44 -18.84 -11.74 1.20
C ARG A 44 -18.44 -12.83 2.19
N GLY A 45 -18.83 -12.66 3.46
CA GLY A 45 -18.58 -13.62 4.53
C GLY A 45 -17.30 -13.37 5.34
N ALA A 46 -16.40 -12.49 4.89
CA ALA A 46 -15.19 -12.10 5.61
C ALA A 46 -15.21 -10.64 6.10
N GLY A 47 -15.86 -9.74 5.34
CA GLY A 47 -15.97 -8.31 5.69
C GLY A 47 -15.06 -7.42 4.85
N LEU A 48 -14.56 -6.33 5.43
CA LEU A 48 -13.63 -5.43 4.77
C LEU A 48 -12.23 -6.06 4.73
N VAL A 49 -11.71 -6.26 3.53
CA VAL A 49 -10.37 -6.81 3.28
C VAL A 49 -9.44 -5.69 2.81
N VAL A 50 -8.23 -5.65 3.38
CA VAL A 50 -7.14 -4.78 2.96
C VAL A 50 -5.95 -5.64 2.58
N SER A 51 -5.57 -5.62 1.31
CA SER A 51 -4.42 -6.38 0.79
C SER A 51 -3.31 -5.43 0.37
N VAL A 52 -2.08 -5.68 0.84
CA VAL A 52 -0.89 -4.89 0.52
C VAL A 52 0.02 -5.71 -0.37
N HIS A 53 0.28 -5.21 -1.58
CA HIS A 53 1.15 -5.84 -2.58
C HIS A 53 2.44 -5.02 -2.70
N LEU A 54 3.57 -5.69 -2.49
CA LEU A 54 4.91 -5.12 -2.48
C LEU A 54 5.77 -5.60 -3.67
N ASP A 55 5.27 -6.56 -4.45
CA ASP A 55 5.93 -7.30 -5.51
C ASP A 55 5.74 -6.70 -6.90
N THR A 56 5.31 -5.43 -6.99
CA THR A 56 5.04 -4.74 -8.25
C THR A 56 6.31 -4.45 -9.09
N GLY A 57 7.49 -4.62 -8.50
CA GLY A 57 8.78 -4.26 -9.11
C GLY A 57 9.08 -2.75 -9.12
N GLU A 58 8.16 -1.93 -8.64
CA GLU A 58 8.28 -0.45 -8.65
C GLU A 58 8.67 0.14 -7.29
N VAL A 59 8.87 -0.68 -6.26
CA VAL A 59 9.27 -0.18 -4.93
C VAL A 59 10.67 0.44 -5.03
N PRO A 60 10.82 1.73 -4.67
CA PRO A 60 12.12 2.37 -4.61
C PRO A 60 13.08 1.62 -3.68
N SER A 61 14.30 1.35 -4.14
CA SER A 61 15.30 0.58 -3.39
C SER A 61 15.67 1.21 -2.04
N ASP A 62 15.49 2.53 -1.89
CA ASP A 62 15.71 3.25 -0.63
C ASP A 62 14.64 2.98 0.44
N LEU A 63 13.51 2.37 0.06
CA LEU A 63 12.47 1.91 0.99
C LEU A 63 12.65 0.46 1.40
N ILE A 64 13.47 -0.29 0.67
CA ILE A 64 13.76 -1.69 0.95
C ILE A 64 14.86 -1.75 2.01
N SER A 65 14.60 -2.48 3.09
CA SER A 65 15.56 -2.72 4.15
C SER A 65 16.74 -3.55 3.62
N ARG A 66 17.85 -3.59 4.38
CA ARG A 66 18.99 -4.47 4.06
C ARG A 66 18.62 -5.96 4.00
N TYR A 67 17.46 -6.33 4.55
CA TYR A 67 16.94 -7.70 4.56
C TYR A 67 15.94 -7.96 3.44
N GLY A 68 15.71 -6.99 2.53
CA GLY A 68 14.74 -7.13 1.46
C GLY A 68 13.29 -6.89 1.88
N THR A 69 13.06 -6.38 3.11
CA THR A 69 11.71 -6.11 3.66
C THR A 69 11.34 -4.64 3.53
N ILE A 70 10.05 -4.32 3.61
CA ILE A 70 9.53 -2.95 3.66
C ILE A 70 8.70 -2.84 4.93
N ALA A 71 8.89 -1.76 5.69
CA ALA A 71 8.11 -1.53 6.89
C ALA A 71 6.65 -1.18 6.54
N VAL A 72 5.70 -1.87 7.16
CA VAL A 72 4.26 -1.68 6.98
C VAL A 72 3.60 -1.43 8.32
N ARG A 73 2.74 -0.42 8.37
CA ARG A 73 1.88 -0.11 9.51
C ARG A 73 0.43 0.03 9.05
N ILE A 74 -0.48 -0.67 9.74
CA ILE A 74 -1.91 -0.57 9.52
C ILE A 74 -2.55 0.01 10.78
N THR A 75 -3.35 1.05 10.61
CA THR A 75 -4.10 1.69 11.70
C THR A 75 -5.60 1.60 11.46
N VAL A 76 -6.37 1.39 12.53
CA VAL A 76 -7.83 1.47 12.54
C VAL A 76 -8.22 2.49 13.59
N ASN A 77 -8.97 3.52 13.18
CA ASN A 77 -9.33 4.65 14.05
C ASN A 77 -8.13 5.31 14.73
N GLY A 78 -6.98 5.38 14.05
CA GLY A 78 -5.74 5.94 14.59
C GLY A 78 -4.97 5.03 15.54
N HIS A 79 -5.43 3.80 15.78
CA HIS A 79 -4.74 2.80 16.59
C HIS A 79 -3.98 1.82 15.70
N ASP A 80 -2.71 1.57 16.02
CA ASP A 80 -1.89 0.55 15.35
C ASP A 80 -2.49 -0.84 15.63
N VAL A 81 -2.96 -1.53 14.59
CA VAL A 81 -3.47 -2.91 14.67
C VAL A 81 -2.50 -3.93 14.09
N PHE A 82 -1.56 -3.47 13.26
CA PHE A 82 -0.47 -4.28 12.70
C PHE A 82 0.75 -3.40 12.41
N VAL A 83 1.92 -3.89 12.77
CA VAL A 83 3.23 -3.30 12.45
C VAL A 83 4.19 -4.42 12.09
N ALA A 84 4.88 -4.30 10.96
CA ALA A 84 5.94 -5.19 10.54
C ALA A 84 7.10 -4.40 9.92
N ASP A 85 8.33 -4.84 10.16
CA ASP A 85 9.59 -4.19 9.73
C ASP A 85 10.41 -5.10 8.80
#